data_AF-A0A2D4LKH2-F1
#
_entry.id   AF-A0A2D4LKH2-F1
#
_cell.length_a   1.000
_cell.length_b   1.000
_cell.length_c   1.000
_cell.angle_alpha   90.00
_cell.angle_beta   90.00
_cell.angle_gamma   90.00
#
_symmetry.space_group_name_H-M   'P 1'
#
loop_
_entity.id
_entity.type
_entity.pdbx_description
1 polymer ?
#
loop_
_entity_poly.entity_id
_entity_poly.type
_entity_poly.pdbx_seq_one_letter_code
_entity_poly.pdbx_strand_id
1 'polypeptide(L)'
;EIIKHKIGLIEKEELAQKIKSAKQNYFEDANKPGRWLAYKLRKEGQSRKINQLINEQGQIYYGNAEKKEIVQDYYERLYHQENVQEEKIEQYLQEVNLSRMLPKDVETML
;
A
#
# COMPACT_ATOMS: atom_id res chain seq x y z
N GLU A 1 1.30 60.71 -46.18
CA GLU A 1 0.88 60.43 -44.78
C GLU A 1 0.36 59.00 -44.56
N ILE A 2 -0.43 58.46 -45.48
CA ILE A 2 -1.02 57.10 -45.40
C ILE A 2 0.02 55.98 -45.23
N ILE A 3 1.19 56.09 -45.90
CA ILE A 3 2.26 55.08 -45.81
C ILE A 3 2.87 55.01 -44.40
N LYS A 4 3.11 56.17 -43.76
CA LYS A 4 3.64 56.24 -42.39
C LYS A 4 2.65 55.63 -41.39
N HIS A 5 1.36 55.84 -41.60
CA HIS A 5 0.32 55.25 -40.77
C HIS A 5 0.27 53.73 -40.89
N LYS A 6 0.39 53.19 -42.11
CA LYS A 6 0.46 51.73 -42.33
C LYS A 6 1.68 51.08 -41.66
N ILE A 7 2.85 51.72 -41.75
CA ILE A 7 4.07 51.23 -41.10
C ILE A 7 3.88 51.18 -39.58
N GLY A 8 3.35 52.24 -38.98
CA GLY A 8 3.09 52.27 -37.54
C GLY A 8 2.04 51.27 -37.06
N LEU A 9 1.12 50.83 -37.92
CA LEU A 9 0.19 49.74 -37.60
C LEU A 9 0.90 48.38 -37.58
N ILE A 10 1.74 48.11 -38.58
CA ILE A 10 2.53 46.88 -38.68
C ILE A 10 3.48 46.74 -37.48
N GLU A 11 4.19 47.81 -37.13
CA GLU A 11 5.11 47.82 -35.97
C GLU A 11 4.40 47.53 -34.65
N LYS A 12 3.18 48.06 -34.47
CA LYS A 12 2.36 47.78 -33.29
C LYS A 12 1.88 46.34 -33.24
N GLU A 13 1.54 45.76 -34.39
CA GLU A 13 1.09 44.38 -34.49
C GLU A 13 2.25 43.40 -34.22
N GLU A 14 3.44 43.67 -34.77
CA GLU A 14 4.65 42.92 -34.47
C GLU A 14 5.04 43.01 -32.99
N LEU A 15 4.95 44.19 -32.39
CA LEU A 15 5.20 44.38 -30.96
C LEU A 15 4.20 43.61 -30.11
N ALA A 16 2.92 43.62 -30.48
CA ALA A 16 1.88 42.84 -29.79
C ALA A 16 2.14 41.33 -29.89
N GLN A 17 2.59 40.84 -31.04
CA GLN A 17 2.97 39.43 -31.22
C GLN A 17 4.19 39.06 -30.38
N LYS A 18 5.23 39.90 -30.33
CA LYS A 18 6.41 39.69 -29.46
C LYS A 18 6.06 39.72 -27.98
N ILE A 19 5.16 40.60 -27.56
CA ILE A 19 4.64 40.62 -26.19
C ILE A 19 3.83 39.36 -25.91
N LYS A 20 3.01 38.89 -26.86
CA LYS A 20 2.23 37.66 -26.72
C LYS A 20 3.14 36.43 -26.60
N SER A 21 4.19 36.32 -27.41
CA SER A 21 5.17 35.22 -27.32
C SER A 21 6.04 35.32 -26.07
N ALA A 22 6.45 36.52 -25.65
CA ALA A 22 7.20 36.71 -24.40
C ALA A 22 6.35 36.46 -23.15
N LYS A 23 5.04 36.79 -23.20
CA LYS A 23 4.06 36.47 -22.17
C LYS A 23 3.54 35.03 -22.26
N GLN A 24 3.86 34.31 -23.35
CA GLN A 24 3.60 32.89 -23.47
C GLN A 24 4.56 32.17 -22.53
N ASN A 25 4.21 32.19 -21.24
CA ASN A 25 4.76 31.31 -20.25
C ASN A 25 4.55 29.89 -20.79
N TYR A 26 5.64 29.23 -21.17
CA TYR A 26 5.69 27.88 -21.70
C TYR A 26 4.82 26.92 -20.85
N PHE A 27 3.58 26.70 -21.27
CA PHE A 27 2.66 25.70 -20.70
C PHE A 27 2.29 24.61 -21.70
N GLU A 28 2.84 24.65 -22.90
CA GLU A 28 2.67 23.60 -23.91
C GLU A 28 3.64 22.43 -23.64
N ASP A 29 4.85 22.72 -23.18
CA ASP A 29 5.93 21.73 -22.98
C ASP A 29 6.20 21.36 -21.51
N ALA A 30 5.31 21.76 -20.60
CA ALA A 30 5.29 21.15 -19.28
C ALA A 30 4.92 19.68 -19.50
N ASN A 31 5.75 18.74 -19.03
CA ASN A 31 5.46 17.30 -19.03
C ASN A 31 4.22 17.00 -18.16
N LYS A 32 3.03 17.36 -18.67
CA LYS A 32 1.74 17.15 -18.01
C LYS A 32 1.50 15.66 -17.83
N PRO A 33 1.69 14.79 -18.84
CA PRO A 33 1.50 13.35 -18.66
C PRO A 33 2.41 12.78 -17.56
N GLY A 34 3.68 13.19 -17.52
CA GLY A 34 4.63 12.76 -16.49
C GLY A 34 4.28 13.28 -15.09
N ARG A 35 3.80 14.53 -14.96
CA ARG A 35 3.30 15.06 -13.68
C ARG A 35 2.07 14.30 -13.20
N TRP A 36 1.14 14.00 -14.10
CA TRP A 36 -0.03 13.19 -13.82
C TRP A 36 0.33 11.76 -13.43
N LEU A 37 1.29 11.15 -14.12
CA LEU A 37 1.83 9.84 -13.79
C LEU A 37 2.49 9.84 -12.40
N ALA A 38 3.36 10.81 -12.11
CA ALA A 38 4.00 10.94 -10.80
C ALA A 38 2.97 11.14 -9.68
N TYR A 39 1.94 11.94 -9.91
CA TYR A 39 0.83 12.11 -8.98
C TYR A 39 0.07 10.80 -8.73
N LYS A 40 -0.27 10.07 -9.81
CA LYS A 40 -0.96 8.78 -9.75
C LYS A 40 -0.14 7.76 -8.97
N LEU A 41 1.15 7.61 -9.29
CA LEU A 41 2.08 6.72 -8.60
C LEU A 41 2.24 7.09 -7.13
N ARG A 42 2.30 8.38 -6.78
CA ARG A 42 2.35 8.84 -5.39
C ARG A 42 1.09 8.45 -4.62
N LYS A 43 -0.09 8.63 -5.24
CA LYS A 43 -1.37 8.25 -4.62
C LYS A 43 -1.49 6.74 -4.43
N GLU A 44 -1.08 5.96 -5.43
CA GLU A 44 -1.05 4.50 -5.35
C GLU A 44 -0.07 3.99 -4.29
N GLY A 45 1.10 4.64 -4.17
CA GLY A 45 2.07 4.35 -3.11
C GLY A 45 1.55 4.70 -1.71
N GLN A 46 0.75 5.77 -1.57
CA GLN A 46 0.11 6.14 -0.30
C GLN A 46 -1.02 5.17 0.08
N SER A 47 -1.81 4.68 -0.89
CA SER A 47 -2.91 3.75 -0.61
C SER A 47 -2.43 2.35 -0.21
N ARG A 48 -1.23 1.94 -0.65
CA ARG A 48 -0.61 0.66 -0.25
C ARG A 48 -0.06 0.67 1.18
N LYS A 49 0.11 1.84 1.80
CA LYS A 49 0.67 1.95 3.14
C LYS A 49 -0.42 1.71 4.19
N ILE A 50 -0.06 0.96 5.23
CA ILE A 50 -0.89 0.79 6.42
C ILE A 50 -0.76 2.06 7.27
N ASN A 51 -1.76 2.93 7.15
CA ASN A 51 -1.78 4.21 7.86
C ASN A 51 -2.21 4.03 9.32
N GLN A 52 -3.19 3.15 9.58
CA GLN A 52 -3.72 2.87 10.91
C GLN A 52 -3.99 1.38 11.11
N LEU A 53 -3.94 0.93 12.35
CA LEU A 53 -4.39 -0.40 12.78
C LEU A 53 -5.33 -0.27 13.98
N ILE A 54 -6.16 -1.28 14.18
CA ILE A 54 -7.10 -1.37 15.29
C ILE A 54 -6.59 -2.48 16.19
N ASN A 55 -6.46 -2.21 17.49
CA ASN A 55 -6.13 -3.25 18.46
C ASN A 55 -7.35 -4.11 18.78
N GLU A 56 -7.17 -5.15 19.59
CA GLU A 56 -8.24 -6.07 19.96
C GLU A 56 -9.33 -5.40 20.81
N GLN A 57 -8.97 -4.34 21.53
CA GLN A 57 -9.88 -3.52 22.32
C GLN A 57 -10.64 -2.48 21.47
N GLY A 58 -10.46 -2.46 20.14
CA GLY A 58 -11.15 -1.57 19.21
C GLY A 58 -10.57 -0.14 19.11
N GLN A 59 -9.40 0.11 19.71
CA GLN A 59 -8.72 1.40 19.68
C GLN A 59 -7.86 1.55 18.42
N ILE A 60 -7.88 2.75 17.83
CA ILE A 60 -7.20 3.06 16.57
C ILE A 60 -5.83 3.67 16.84
N TYR A 61 -4.79 3.09 16.24
CA TYR A 61 -3.41 3.56 16.35
C TYR A 61 -2.84 3.96 14.99
N TYR A 62 -2.10 5.05 14.98
CA TYR A 62 -1.48 5.63 13.77
C TYR A 62 0.06 5.52 13.78
N GLY A 63 0.67 5.44 14.97
CA GLY A 63 2.11 5.39 15.16
C GLY A 63 2.72 4.06 14.72
N ASN A 64 3.97 4.10 14.27
CA ASN A 64 4.64 2.92 13.71
C ASN A 64 5.04 1.90 14.80
N ALA A 65 5.34 2.35 16.02
CA ALA A 65 5.72 1.46 17.11
C ALA A 65 4.53 0.61 17.56
N GLU A 66 3.39 1.28 17.78
CA GLU A 66 2.12 0.69 18.19
C GLU A 66 1.58 -0.24 17.11
N LYS A 67 1.69 0.14 15.82
CA LYS A 67 1.33 -0.75 14.72
C LYS A 67 2.18 -2.02 14.68
N LYS A 68 3.47 -1.94 15.03
CA LYS A 68 4.36 -3.11 15.07
C LYS A 68 3.94 -4.06 16.19
N GLU A 69 3.65 -3.52 17.37
CA GLU A 69 3.18 -4.28 18.53
C GLU A 69 1.86 -5.01 18.22
N ILE A 70 0.86 -4.30 17.68
CA ILE A 70 -0.43 -4.90 17.29
C ILE A 70 -0.25 -6.05 16.29
N VAL A 71 0.63 -5.88 15.29
CA VAL A 71 0.91 -6.94 14.30
C VAL A 71 1.61 -8.13 14.96
N GLN A 72 2.56 -7.87 15.85
CA GLN A 72 3.27 -8.91 16.58
C GLN A 72 2.31 -9.72 17.45
N ASP A 73 1.52 -9.07 18.30
CA ASP A 73 0.55 -9.71 19.18
C ASP A 73 -0.45 -10.57 18.40
N TYR A 74 -0.93 -10.06 17.25
CA TYR A 74 -1.85 -10.80 16.38
C TYR A 74 -1.23 -12.10 15.87
N TYR A 75 0.00 -12.04 15.36
CA TYR A 75 0.67 -13.22 14.82
C TYR A 75 1.17 -14.19 15.90
N GLU A 76 1.57 -13.68 17.06
CA GLU A 76 1.90 -14.53 18.22
C GLU A 76 0.72 -15.40 18.60
N ARG A 77 -0.50 -14.84 18.63
CA ARG A 77 -1.73 -15.59 18.91
C ARG A 77 -2.13 -16.51 17.77
N LEU A 78 -2.02 -16.03 16.52
CA LEU A 78 -2.38 -16.83 15.35
C LEU A 78 -1.55 -18.10 15.25
N TYR A 79 -0.27 -18.01 15.59
CA TYR A 79 0.66 -19.14 15.57
C TYR A 79 0.93 -19.74 16.94
N HIS A 80 0.15 -19.36 17.96
CA HIS A 80 0.26 -19.97 19.27
C HIS A 80 -0.19 -21.43 19.18
N GLN A 81 0.76 -22.36 19.17
CA GLN A 81 0.47 -23.78 19.32
C GLN A 81 0.11 -24.03 20.79
N GLU A 82 -1.07 -24.58 21.03
CA GLU A 82 -1.39 -25.10 22.35
C GLU A 82 -0.39 -26.18 22.72
N ASN A 83 0.34 -25.99 23.82
CA ASN A 83 1.19 -27.03 24.38
C ASN A 83 0.28 -28.05 25.07
N VAL A 84 -0.32 -28.93 24.28
CA VAL A 84 -1.11 -30.04 24.78
C VAL A 84 -0.11 -31.04 25.36
N GLN A 85 -0.15 -31.18 26.69
CA GLN A 85 0.58 -32.20 27.41
C GLN A 85 0.28 -33.58 26.81
N GLU A 86 1.32 -34.32 26.41
CA GLU A 86 1.18 -35.67 25.85
C GLU A 86 0.39 -36.57 26.79
N GLU A 87 0.51 -36.37 28.11
CA GLU A 87 -0.23 -37.11 29.13
C GLU A 87 -1.75 -36.88 29.04
N LYS A 88 -2.20 -35.68 28.66
CA LYS A 88 -3.63 -35.41 28.44
C LYS A 88 -4.14 -36.09 27.17
N ILE A 89 -3.30 -36.16 26.14
CA ILE A 89 -3.62 -36.88 24.90
C ILE A 89 -3.74 -38.37 25.22
N GLU A 90 -2.78 -38.93 25.96
CA GLU A 90 -2.80 -40.33 26.38
C GLU A 90 -4.00 -40.66 27.27
N GLN A 91 -4.31 -39.82 28.27
CA GLN A 91 -5.48 -40.00 29.12
C GLN A 91 -6.79 -39.96 28.31
N TYR A 92 -6.92 -39.00 27.39
CA TYR A 92 -8.07 -38.93 26.51
C TYR A 92 -8.20 -40.17 25.62
N LEU A 93 -7.11 -40.65 25.02
CA LEU A 93 -7.11 -41.88 24.20
C LEU A 93 -7.48 -43.12 25.01
N GLN A 94 -7.05 -43.19 26.28
CA GLN A 94 -7.42 -44.26 27.21
C GLN A 94 -8.91 -44.19 27.61
N GLU A 95 -9.42 -43.01 27.96
CA GLU A 95 -10.82 -42.77 28.34
C GLU A 95 -11.80 -43.05 27.21
N VAL A 96 -11.44 -42.69 25.97
CA VAL A 96 -12.26 -42.95 24.77
C VAL A 96 -12.31 -44.44 24.41
N ASN A 97 -11.63 -45.32 25.16
CA ASN A 97 -11.45 -46.74 24.82
C ASN A 97 -10.91 -46.91 23.40
N LEU A 98 -10.10 -45.97 22.89
CA LEU A 98 -9.20 -46.19 21.75
C LEU A 98 -8.00 -47.05 22.18
N SER A 99 -8.26 -47.97 23.10
CA SER A 99 -7.30 -48.91 23.62
C SER A 99 -6.88 -49.82 22.47
N ARG A 100 -5.73 -49.47 21.89
CA ARG A 100 -4.78 -50.43 21.31
C ARG A 100 -5.15 -51.01 19.93
N MET A 101 -5.55 -50.17 19.00
CA MET A 101 -5.32 -50.42 17.56
C MET A 101 -4.26 -49.43 17.07
N LEU A 102 -2.99 -49.55 17.48
CA LEU A 102 -1.88 -50.10 16.67
C LEU A 102 -0.56 -49.68 17.38
N PRO A 103 0.59 -50.38 17.26
CA PRO A 103 0.95 -51.28 16.16
C PRO A 103 1.54 -52.64 16.61
N LYS A 104 0.78 -53.73 16.40
CA LYS A 104 1.35 -54.98 15.90
C LYS A 104 1.23 -55.08 14.36
N ASP A 105 0.50 -54.17 13.72
CA ASP A 105 0.21 -54.25 12.28
C ASP A 105 1.05 -53.29 11.41
N VAL A 106 1.94 -52.47 11.99
CA VAL A 106 2.91 -51.68 11.19
C VAL A 106 4.12 -52.53 10.79
N GLU A 107 4.40 -53.59 11.54
CA GLU A 107 5.51 -54.52 11.26
C GLU A 107 5.16 -55.54 10.15
N THR A 108 3.87 -55.67 9.78
CA THR A 108 3.40 -56.59 8.72
C THR A 108 3.29 -55.96 7.33
N MET A 109 3.76 -54.72 7.13
CA MET A 109 3.78 -54.03 5.83
C MET A 109 5.18 -53.71 5.28
N LEU A 110 6.23 -54.38 5.78
CA LEU A 110 7.54 -54.47 5.11
C LEU A 110 7.64 -55.76 4.30
#